data_AF-A0A6P0HWK5-F1
#
_entry.id   AF-A0A6P0HWK5-F1
#
_cell.length_a   1.000
_cell.length_b   1.000
_cell.length_c   1.000
_cell.angle_alpha   90.00
_cell.angle_beta   90.00
_cell.angle_gamma   90.00
#
_symmetry.space_group_name_H-M   'P 1'
#
loop_
_entity.id
_entity.type
_entity.pdbx_description
1 polymer ?
#
loop_
_entity_poly.entity_id
_entity_poly.type
_entity_poly.pdbx_seq_one_letter_code
_entity_poly.pdbx_strand_id
1 'polypeptide(L)'
;FLQILDLDILEKQRQGKNQEAREMLEVSWRISQSLKKDDTLTGQLLALSIETLQAGVIPKVDNLSPYWQERLLEHDYRLSTLKSIEKENLGVYNIIRNRKVDLPHFRGNFLVNNPLSKPYARLSVVDYYKTMIQEPERLPTRNICSPEEKAIRHLAWWNLFYISIQLPWTNEDIEAAKYMLELEFTKKILQVKELAKQQGKWPDSFPNLDSKFCPDRQYIYQVSEDGTMTISLDKQPEWAKDRDLPLTYSDRTPPK
;
A
#
# COMPACT_ATOMS: atom_id res chain seq x y z
N PHE A 1 11.38 -2.28 -15.43
CA PHE A 1 12.03 -0.97 -15.66
C PHE A 1 12.25 -0.22 -14.35
N LEU A 2 11.22 0.09 -13.56
CA LEU A 2 11.40 0.84 -12.29
C LEU A 2 12.26 0.12 -11.25
N GLN A 3 12.11 -1.20 -11.09
CA GLN A 3 13.04 -2.02 -10.29
C GLN A 3 14.52 -1.84 -10.69
N ILE A 4 14.79 -1.65 -11.99
CA ILE A 4 16.16 -1.43 -12.48
C ILE A 4 16.66 -0.05 -12.06
N LEU A 5 15.80 0.97 -12.09
CA LEU A 5 16.15 2.30 -11.61
C LEU A 5 16.43 2.28 -10.10
N ASP A 6 15.61 1.58 -9.33
CA ASP A 6 15.79 1.43 -7.87
C ASP A 6 17.11 0.74 -7.52
N LEU A 7 17.48 -0.31 -8.27
CA LEU A 7 18.79 -0.95 -8.12
C LEU A 7 19.96 -0.04 -8.54
N ASP A 8 19.80 0.73 -9.63
CA ASP A 8 20.82 1.67 -10.08
C ASP A 8 21.02 2.83 -9.08
N ILE A 9 19.96 3.29 -8.42
CA ILE A 9 20.04 4.27 -7.32
C ILE A 9 20.90 3.72 -6.19
N LEU A 10 20.65 2.48 -5.76
CA LEU A 10 21.44 1.85 -4.69
C LEU A 10 22.90 1.63 -5.09
N GLU A 11 23.16 1.25 -6.34
CA GLU A 11 24.53 1.09 -6.84
C GLU A 11 25.27 2.42 -6.92
N LYS A 12 24.63 3.49 -7.39
CA LYS A 12 25.19 4.85 -7.40
C LYS A 12 25.49 5.33 -5.98
N GLN A 13 24.58 5.08 -5.05
CA GLN A 13 24.77 5.40 -3.63
C GLN A 13 25.99 4.65 -3.07
N ARG A 14 26.12 3.34 -3.36
CA ARG A 14 27.26 2.53 -2.96
C ARG A 14 28.59 3.05 -3.54
N GLN A 15 28.57 3.60 -4.74
CA GLN A 15 29.73 4.22 -5.39
C GLN A 15 30.05 5.65 -4.88
N GLY A 16 29.26 6.19 -3.95
CA GLY A 16 29.39 7.56 -3.46
C GLY A 16 28.92 8.64 -4.44
N LYS A 17 28.22 8.24 -5.53
CA LYS A 17 27.64 9.15 -6.53
C LYS A 17 26.29 9.70 -6.05
N ASN A 18 26.31 10.34 -4.89
CA ASN A 18 25.10 10.73 -4.15
C ASN A 18 24.19 11.67 -4.97
N GLN A 19 24.76 12.58 -5.76
CA GLN A 19 23.97 13.48 -6.60
C GLN A 19 23.21 12.73 -7.71
N GLU A 20 23.89 11.83 -8.43
CA GLU A 20 23.26 11.01 -9.48
C GLU A 20 22.19 10.08 -8.88
N ALA A 21 22.44 9.51 -7.70
CA ALA A 21 21.47 8.67 -7.00
C ALA A 21 20.18 9.45 -6.68
N ARG A 22 20.31 10.69 -6.18
CA ARG A 22 19.15 11.57 -5.90
C ARG A 22 18.39 11.98 -7.15
N GLU A 23 19.10 12.31 -8.23
CA GLU A 23 18.47 12.65 -9.51
C GLU A 23 17.70 11.46 -10.08
N MET A 24 18.27 10.26 -10.02
CA MET A 24 17.60 9.04 -10.47
C MET A 24 16.38 8.70 -9.60
N LEU A 25 16.47 8.90 -8.28
CA LEU A 25 15.32 8.76 -7.38
C LEU A 25 14.18 9.73 -7.74
N GLU A 26 14.50 10.99 -8.02
CA GLU A 26 13.50 11.98 -8.44
C GLU A 26 12.85 11.58 -9.77
N VAL A 27 13.61 11.03 -10.72
CA VAL A 27 13.05 10.50 -11.98
C VAL A 27 12.12 9.31 -11.70
N SER A 28 12.57 8.32 -10.91
CA SER A 28 11.77 7.15 -10.53
C SER A 28 10.45 7.58 -9.87
N TRP A 29 10.50 8.55 -8.96
CA TRP A 29 9.33 9.10 -8.27
C TRP A 29 8.36 9.83 -9.22
N ARG A 30 8.86 10.63 -10.16
CA ARG A 30 7.99 11.32 -11.14
C ARG A 30 7.25 10.33 -12.04
N ILE A 31 7.88 9.22 -12.39
CA ILE A 31 7.23 8.14 -13.15
C ILE A 31 6.10 7.52 -12.33
N SER A 32 6.32 7.20 -11.04
CA SER A 32 5.27 6.66 -10.17
C SER A 32 4.09 7.63 -9.99
N GLN A 33 4.35 8.95 -9.96
CA GLN A 33 3.28 9.95 -9.85
C GLN A 33 2.32 9.94 -11.05
N SER A 34 2.77 9.52 -12.24
CA SER A 34 1.87 9.40 -13.40
C SER A 34 0.84 8.27 -13.21
N LEU A 35 1.24 7.18 -12.54
CA LEU A 35 0.39 6.03 -12.26
C LEU A 35 -0.61 6.32 -11.13
N LYS A 36 -0.22 7.13 -10.13
CA LYS A 36 -1.15 7.58 -9.07
C LYS A 36 -2.38 8.31 -9.58
N LYS A 37 -2.27 8.97 -10.75
CA LYS A 37 -3.37 9.72 -11.37
C LYS A 37 -4.35 8.82 -12.12
N ASP A 38 -3.98 7.56 -12.38
CA ASP A 38 -4.87 6.58 -12.96
C ASP A 38 -5.87 6.12 -11.91
N ASP A 39 -7.16 6.35 -12.15
CA ASP A 39 -8.23 6.01 -11.21
C ASP A 39 -8.71 4.56 -11.34
N THR A 40 -8.08 3.74 -12.20
CA THR A 40 -8.29 2.30 -12.28
C THR A 40 -7.59 1.56 -11.14
N LEU A 41 -8.10 0.38 -10.75
CA LEU A 41 -7.48 -0.41 -9.68
C LEU A 41 -6.09 -0.87 -10.12
N THR A 42 -5.94 -1.28 -11.38
CA THR A 42 -4.64 -1.68 -11.94
C THR A 42 -3.62 -0.54 -11.83
N GLY A 43 -4.00 0.70 -12.16
CA GLY A 43 -3.13 1.87 -12.02
C GLY A 43 -2.69 2.09 -10.58
N GLN A 44 -3.63 2.02 -9.63
CA GLN A 44 -3.32 2.16 -8.19
C GLN A 44 -2.42 1.05 -7.66
N LEU A 45 -2.66 -0.22 -8.05
CA LEU A 45 -1.84 -1.35 -7.61
C LEU A 45 -0.43 -1.32 -8.19
N LEU A 46 -0.28 -0.88 -9.43
CA LEU A 46 1.04 -0.67 -10.03
C LEU A 46 1.78 0.45 -9.29
N ALA A 47 1.11 1.58 -9.04
CA ALA A 47 1.69 2.68 -8.28
C ALA A 47 2.13 2.21 -6.88
N LEU A 48 1.27 1.46 -6.18
CA LEU A 48 1.57 0.88 -4.87
C LEU A 48 2.82 -0.02 -4.93
N SER A 49 2.87 -0.96 -5.88
CA SER A 49 3.98 -1.91 -6.02
C SER A 49 5.32 -1.21 -6.27
N ILE A 50 5.31 -0.15 -7.10
CA ILE A 50 6.50 0.64 -7.41
C ILE A 50 6.95 1.41 -6.17
N GLU A 51 6.04 2.10 -5.49
CA GLU A 51 6.44 2.93 -4.37
C GLU A 51 6.81 2.11 -3.13
N THR A 52 6.34 0.85 -3.00
CA THR A 52 6.88 -0.12 -2.02
C THR A 52 8.38 -0.31 -2.21
N LEU A 53 8.83 -0.53 -3.44
CA LEU A 53 10.27 -0.68 -3.72
C LEU A 53 11.03 0.61 -3.40
N GLN A 54 10.49 1.76 -3.81
CA GLN A 54 11.09 3.06 -3.52
C GLN A 54 11.17 3.34 -2.02
N ALA A 55 10.16 2.95 -1.22
CA ALA A 55 10.17 3.11 0.23
C ALA A 55 11.33 2.35 0.90
N GLY A 56 11.81 1.26 0.29
CA GLY A 56 13.01 0.54 0.73
C GLY A 56 14.34 1.15 0.26
N VAL A 57 14.32 1.93 -0.82
CA VAL A 57 15.50 2.62 -1.36
C VAL A 57 15.72 3.97 -0.69
N ILE A 58 14.65 4.74 -0.47
CA ILE A 58 14.68 6.10 0.07
C ILE A 58 15.52 6.22 1.35
N PRO A 59 15.37 5.35 2.37
CA PRO A 59 16.18 5.43 3.59
C PRO A 59 17.68 5.28 3.33
N LYS A 60 18.08 4.61 2.24
CA LYS A 60 19.48 4.28 1.92
C LYS A 60 20.17 5.39 1.12
N VAL A 61 19.42 6.34 0.55
CA VAL A 61 19.98 7.46 -0.20
C VAL A 61 20.37 8.58 0.77
N ASP A 62 21.65 8.94 0.78
CA ASP A 62 22.13 9.99 1.68
C ASP A 62 21.76 11.39 1.18
N ASN A 63 21.67 12.31 2.14
CA ASN A 63 21.49 13.73 1.86
C ASN A 63 20.21 14.04 1.06
N LEU A 64 19.15 13.27 1.28
CA LEU A 64 17.82 13.62 0.79
C LEU A 64 17.32 14.89 1.46
N SER A 65 16.61 15.71 0.69
CA SER A 65 16.01 16.93 1.21
C SER A 65 14.85 16.63 2.15
N PRO A 66 14.61 17.44 3.20
CA PRO A 66 13.50 17.24 4.13
C PRO A 66 12.12 17.17 3.47
N TYR A 67 11.90 17.77 2.29
CA TYR A 67 10.60 17.70 1.60
C TYR A 67 10.17 16.25 1.27
N TRP A 68 11.10 15.29 1.18
CA TRP A 68 10.77 13.88 0.95
C TRP A 68 9.90 13.30 2.07
N GLN A 69 10.06 13.80 3.31
CA GLN A 69 9.25 13.38 4.45
C GLN A 69 7.77 13.71 4.28
N GLU A 70 7.45 14.78 3.54
CA GLU A 70 6.07 15.18 3.25
C GLU A 70 5.50 14.35 2.09
N ARG A 71 6.28 14.18 1.02
CA ARG A 71 5.88 13.41 -0.18
C ARG A 71 5.48 11.97 0.12
N LEU A 72 6.16 11.31 1.07
CA LEU A 72 5.90 9.91 1.42
C LEU A 72 4.45 9.67 1.90
N LEU A 73 3.81 10.66 2.54
CA LEU A 73 2.46 10.52 3.08
C LEU A 73 1.45 11.45 2.41
N GLU A 74 1.81 12.06 1.28
CA GLU A 74 0.93 12.96 0.53
C GLU A 74 -0.28 12.22 -0.06
N HIS A 75 -0.08 10.97 -0.47
CA HIS A 75 -1.10 10.15 -1.10
C HIS A 75 -1.58 9.05 -0.15
N ASP A 76 -2.87 9.04 0.20
CA ASP A 76 -3.48 7.96 0.97
C ASP A 76 -3.93 6.83 0.03
N TYR A 77 -3.07 5.82 -0.11
CA TYR A 77 -3.32 4.66 -0.96
C TYR A 77 -4.56 3.86 -0.56
N ARG A 78 -4.97 3.90 0.71
CA ARG A 78 -6.18 3.21 1.17
C ARG A 78 -7.39 3.82 0.50
N LEU A 79 -7.49 5.15 0.53
CA LEU A 79 -8.62 5.88 -0.06
C LEU A 79 -8.63 5.77 -1.59
N SER A 80 -7.48 5.89 -2.24
CA SER A 80 -7.42 5.81 -3.70
C SER A 80 -7.77 4.41 -4.21
N THR A 81 -7.25 3.36 -3.56
CA THR A 81 -7.56 1.96 -3.90
C THR A 81 -9.05 1.68 -3.72
N LEU A 82 -9.66 2.17 -2.65
CA LEU A 82 -11.09 2.00 -2.42
C LEU A 82 -11.95 2.69 -3.47
N LYS A 83 -11.59 3.92 -3.83
CA LYS A 83 -12.27 4.66 -4.89
C LYS A 83 -12.16 3.94 -6.24
N SER A 84 -11.00 3.35 -6.53
CA SER A 84 -10.81 2.55 -7.75
C SER A 84 -11.65 1.27 -7.74
N ILE A 85 -11.72 0.55 -6.61
CA ILE A 85 -12.61 -0.61 -6.45
C ILE A 85 -14.08 -0.21 -6.67
N GLU A 86 -14.51 0.91 -6.10
CA GLU A 86 -15.87 1.43 -6.30
C GLU A 86 -16.15 1.71 -7.79
N LYS A 87 -15.22 2.38 -8.47
CA LYS A 87 -15.32 2.68 -9.91
C LYS A 87 -15.42 1.42 -10.76
N GLU A 88 -14.59 0.41 -10.47
CA GLU A 88 -14.64 -0.87 -11.20
C GLU A 88 -15.95 -1.60 -10.97
N ASN A 89 -16.45 -1.64 -9.73
CA ASN A 89 -17.74 -2.22 -9.39
C ASN A 89 -18.89 -1.53 -10.12
N LEU A 90 -18.86 -0.20 -10.20
CA LEU A 90 -19.83 0.58 -10.98
C LEU A 90 -19.73 0.27 -12.48
N GLY A 91 -18.51 0.08 -13.00
CA GLY A 91 -18.26 -0.36 -14.36
C GLY A 91 -18.90 -1.72 -14.67
N VAL A 92 -18.67 -2.70 -13.81
CA VAL A 92 -19.28 -4.05 -13.88
C VAL A 92 -20.81 -3.95 -13.82
N TYR A 93 -21.35 -3.15 -12.90
CA TYR A 93 -22.79 -2.90 -12.81
C TYR A 93 -23.36 -2.32 -14.11
N ASN A 94 -22.71 -1.32 -14.69
CA ASN A 94 -23.16 -0.71 -15.94
C ASN A 94 -23.10 -1.69 -17.13
N ILE A 95 -22.06 -2.52 -17.20
CA ILE A 95 -21.96 -3.59 -18.20
C ILE A 95 -23.14 -4.54 -18.07
N ILE A 96 -23.46 -4.97 -16.85
CA ILE A 96 -24.51 -5.98 -16.60
C ILE A 96 -25.91 -5.41 -16.77
N ARG A 97 -26.12 -4.15 -16.38
CA ARG A 97 -27.40 -3.46 -16.56
C ARG A 97 -27.77 -3.29 -18.03
N ASN A 98 -26.78 -2.92 -18.86
CA ASN A 98 -27.00 -2.42 -20.23
C ASN A 98 -26.76 -3.46 -21.33
N ARG A 99 -25.99 -4.53 -21.09
CA ARG A 99 -25.75 -5.58 -22.11
C ARG A 99 -26.63 -6.81 -21.89
N LYS A 100 -26.89 -7.57 -22.96
CA LYS A 100 -27.17 -9.00 -22.84
C LYS A 100 -25.85 -9.62 -22.44
N VAL A 101 -25.64 -9.81 -21.13
CA VAL A 101 -24.40 -10.39 -20.64
C VAL A 101 -24.44 -11.86 -20.98
N ASP A 102 -23.66 -12.25 -21.98
CA ASP A 102 -23.30 -13.64 -22.16
C ASP A 102 -22.18 -13.90 -21.16
N LEU A 103 -22.51 -14.51 -20.02
CA LEU A 103 -21.58 -14.74 -18.92
C LEU A 103 -20.75 -15.99 -19.26
N PRO A 104 -19.52 -15.85 -19.77
CA PRO A 104 -18.81 -16.96 -20.41
C PRO A 104 -18.39 -18.06 -19.43
N HIS A 105 -18.53 -17.83 -18.12
CA HIS A 105 -18.08 -18.72 -17.05
C HIS A 105 -19.21 -19.42 -16.30
N PHE A 106 -20.47 -19.08 -16.55
CA PHE A 106 -21.60 -19.90 -16.10
C PHE A 106 -21.80 -21.07 -17.08
N ARG A 107 -20.90 -22.06 -17.01
CA ARG A 107 -20.94 -23.31 -17.82
C ARG A 107 -22.14 -24.23 -17.54
N GLY A 108 -23.21 -23.72 -16.95
CA GLY A 108 -24.49 -24.41 -16.85
C GLY A 108 -25.48 -23.80 -17.83
N ASN A 109 -26.09 -24.63 -18.69
CA ASN A 109 -27.18 -24.29 -19.63
C ASN A 109 -28.40 -23.57 -19.00
N PHE A 110 -28.40 -23.32 -17.70
CA PHE A 110 -29.52 -22.78 -16.93
C PHE A 110 -29.72 -21.26 -17.08
N LEU A 111 -28.71 -20.49 -17.49
CA LEU A 111 -28.78 -19.02 -17.50
C LEU A 111 -28.86 -18.36 -18.88
N VAL A 112 -28.36 -19.01 -19.94
CA VAL A 112 -28.25 -18.37 -21.27
C VAL A 112 -29.62 -18.22 -21.95
N ASN A 113 -30.58 -19.11 -21.66
CA ASN A 113 -31.92 -19.11 -22.26
C ASN A 113 -33.08 -18.87 -21.27
N ASN A 114 -32.79 -18.60 -20.00
CA ASN A 114 -33.83 -18.40 -18.98
C ASN A 114 -34.24 -16.92 -18.89
N PRO A 115 -35.53 -16.55 -19.03
CA PRO A 115 -35.97 -15.16 -18.91
C PRO A 115 -35.66 -14.53 -17.53
N LEU A 116 -35.40 -15.35 -16.51
CA LEU A 116 -35.03 -14.91 -15.16
C LEU A 116 -33.54 -14.60 -14.99
N SER A 117 -32.67 -14.94 -15.96
CA SER A 117 -31.22 -14.74 -15.80
C SER A 117 -30.84 -13.26 -15.72
N LYS A 118 -31.46 -12.41 -16.54
CA LYS A 118 -31.23 -10.96 -16.54
C LYS A 118 -31.67 -10.28 -15.24
N PRO A 119 -32.91 -10.48 -14.72
CA PRO A 119 -33.28 -9.90 -13.42
C PRO A 119 -32.46 -10.49 -12.27
N TYR A 120 -32.14 -11.79 -12.29
CA TYR A 120 -31.27 -12.39 -11.28
C TYR A 120 -29.85 -11.79 -11.28
N ALA A 121 -29.23 -11.62 -12.45
CA ALA A 121 -27.92 -10.98 -12.57
C ALA A 121 -27.97 -9.52 -12.07
N ARG A 122 -29.03 -8.78 -12.38
CA ARG A 122 -29.21 -7.41 -11.86
C ARG A 122 -29.29 -7.39 -10.34
N LEU A 123 -30.10 -8.25 -9.73
CA LEU A 123 -30.21 -8.34 -8.27
C LEU A 123 -28.88 -8.74 -7.63
N SER A 124 -28.20 -9.72 -8.22
CA SER A 124 -26.89 -10.20 -7.76
C SER A 124 -25.84 -9.09 -7.75
N VAL A 125 -25.80 -8.25 -8.78
CA VAL A 125 -24.85 -7.12 -8.82
C VAL A 125 -25.25 -6.01 -7.86
N VAL A 126 -26.55 -5.74 -7.68
CA VAL A 126 -26.99 -4.75 -6.67
C VAL A 126 -26.62 -5.20 -5.26
N ASP A 127 -26.84 -6.47 -4.92
CA ASP A 127 -26.44 -7.06 -3.64
C ASP A 127 -24.92 -7.01 -3.44
N TYR A 128 -24.17 -7.36 -4.48
CA TYR A 128 -22.72 -7.25 -4.50
C TYR A 128 -22.24 -5.81 -4.29
N TYR A 129 -22.75 -4.85 -5.07
CA TYR A 129 -22.38 -3.43 -4.97
C TYR A 129 -22.69 -2.85 -3.59
N LYS A 130 -23.86 -3.18 -3.01
CA LYS A 130 -24.22 -2.76 -1.65
C LYS A 130 -23.23 -3.30 -0.62
N THR A 131 -22.91 -4.59 -0.70
CA THR A 131 -21.93 -5.22 0.19
C THR A 131 -20.55 -4.58 0.03
N MET A 132 -20.15 -4.29 -1.20
CA MET A 132 -18.86 -3.67 -1.52
C MET A 132 -18.75 -2.21 -1.12
N ILE A 133 -19.84 -1.44 -1.07
CA ILE A 133 -19.82 -0.05 -0.60
C ILE A 133 -19.85 0.07 0.92
N GLN A 134 -20.47 -0.91 1.59
CA GLN A 134 -20.48 -0.96 3.05
C GLN A 134 -19.13 -1.37 3.65
N GLU A 135 -18.28 -2.08 2.90
CA GLU A 135 -16.93 -2.44 3.35
C GLU A 135 -16.00 -1.23 3.54
N PRO A 136 -15.87 -0.28 2.57
CA PRO A 136 -15.07 0.95 2.71
C PRO A 136 -15.35 1.76 3.96
N GLU A 137 -16.60 1.80 4.45
CA GLU A 137 -16.94 2.51 5.70
C GLU A 137 -16.31 1.84 6.94
N ARG A 138 -15.93 0.56 6.86
CA ARG A 138 -15.30 -0.22 7.94
C ARG A 138 -13.77 -0.22 7.89
N LEU A 139 -13.17 0.22 6.79
CA LEU A 139 -11.73 0.12 6.55
C LEU A 139 -10.85 1.13 7.30
N PRO A 140 -11.27 2.39 7.52
CA PRO A 140 -10.51 3.31 8.34
C PRO A 140 -10.31 2.83 9.77
N THR A 141 -11.15 1.91 10.24
CA THR A 141 -11.14 1.36 11.60
C THR A 141 -10.47 -0.01 11.72
N ARG A 142 -10.08 -0.65 10.60
CA ARG A 142 -9.38 -1.95 10.65
C ARG A 142 -7.96 -1.78 11.17
N ASN A 143 -7.60 -2.59 12.16
CA ASN A 143 -6.27 -2.59 12.75
C ASN A 143 -5.39 -3.58 11.97
N ILE A 144 -4.66 -3.07 10.97
CA ILE A 144 -3.74 -3.86 10.14
C ILE A 144 -2.60 -4.54 10.93
N CYS A 145 -2.36 -4.11 12.18
CA CYS A 145 -1.32 -4.63 13.05
C CYS A 145 -1.80 -5.74 14.00
N SER A 146 -3.09 -6.06 13.98
CA SER A 146 -3.67 -7.18 14.72
C SER A 146 -4.03 -8.32 13.76
N PRO A 147 -4.01 -9.59 14.21
CA PRO A 147 -4.54 -10.69 13.44
C PRO A 147 -6.06 -10.48 13.27
N GLU A 148 -6.47 -9.88 12.16
CA GLU A 148 -7.89 -9.65 11.89
C GLU A 148 -8.57 -10.95 11.42
N GLU A 149 -9.80 -11.14 11.91
CA GLU A 149 -10.78 -12.01 11.28
C GLU A 149 -10.84 -11.68 9.79
N LYS A 150 -10.64 -12.70 8.93
CA LYS A 150 -10.91 -12.57 7.51
C LYS A 150 -12.25 -11.87 7.35
N ALA A 151 -12.28 -10.75 6.65
CA ALA A 151 -13.51 -10.03 6.35
C ALA A 151 -14.52 -11.00 5.71
N ILE A 152 -15.46 -11.52 6.51
CA ILE A 152 -16.52 -12.37 5.99
C ILE A 152 -17.50 -11.42 5.32
N ARG A 153 -17.37 -11.28 4.00
CA ARG A 153 -18.35 -10.54 3.21
C ARG A 153 -19.68 -11.28 3.29
N HIS A 154 -20.65 -10.69 4.00
CA HIS A 154 -22.00 -11.22 4.10
C HIS A 154 -22.78 -10.92 2.82
N LEU A 155 -22.41 -11.57 1.72
CA LEU A 155 -23.26 -11.58 0.54
C LEU A 155 -24.49 -12.43 0.81
N ALA A 156 -25.59 -12.09 0.14
CA ALA A 156 -26.78 -12.90 0.28
C ALA A 156 -26.50 -14.32 -0.24
N TRP A 157 -26.96 -15.34 0.49
CA TRP A 157 -26.71 -16.75 0.16
C TRP A 157 -27.19 -17.15 -1.26
N TRP A 158 -28.17 -16.42 -1.81
CA TRP A 158 -28.71 -16.62 -3.15
C TRP A 158 -27.84 -16.01 -4.26
N ASN A 159 -26.84 -15.19 -3.92
CA ASN A 159 -25.99 -14.49 -4.87
C ASN A 159 -24.85 -15.39 -5.40
N LEU A 160 -25.21 -16.39 -6.20
CA LEU A 160 -24.25 -17.33 -6.81
C LEU A 160 -23.32 -16.65 -7.84
N PHE A 161 -23.66 -15.43 -8.28
CA PHE A 161 -22.85 -14.63 -9.20
C PHE A 161 -21.46 -14.32 -8.62
N TYR A 162 -21.38 -14.18 -7.29
CA TYR A 162 -20.12 -13.98 -6.58
C TYR A 162 -19.18 -15.18 -6.65
N ILE A 163 -19.69 -16.40 -6.53
CA ILE A 163 -18.87 -17.63 -6.57
C ILE A 163 -18.12 -17.73 -7.91
N SER A 164 -18.77 -17.31 -8.99
CA SER A 164 -18.19 -17.35 -10.34
C SER A 164 -17.28 -16.18 -10.69
N ILE A 165 -17.44 -15.03 -10.02
CA ILE A 165 -16.72 -13.81 -10.36
C ILE A 165 -15.60 -13.54 -9.37
N GLN A 166 -15.51 -14.28 -8.24
CA GLN A 166 -14.44 -14.28 -7.22
C GLN A 166 -13.37 -13.27 -7.58
N LEU A 167 -13.70 -12.00 -7.37
CA LEU A 167 -12.79 -10.97 -7.79
C LEU A 167 -11.63 -11.10 -6.80
N PRO A 168 -10.40 -11.43 -7.25
CA PRO A 168 -9.26 -11.63 -6.37
C PRO A 168 -8.96 -10.38 -5.53
N TRP A 169 -9.65 -9.27 -5.85
CA TRP A 169 -9.60 -7.94 -5.26
C TRP A 169 -10.12 -7.83 -3.80
N THR A 170 -9.82 -8.81 -2.94
CA THR A 170 -10.32 -8.86 -1.55
C THR A 170 -9.35 -8.36 -0.48
N ASN A 171 -8.08 -8.13 -0.82
CA ASN A 171 -7.04 -7.77 0.15
C ASN A 171 -6.24 -6.52 -0.23
N GLU A 172 -6.58 -5.85 -1.32
CA GLU A 172 -5.83 -4.74 -1.91
C GLU A 172 -5.87 -3.51 -1.01
N ASP A 173 -6.98 -3.30 -0.34
CA ASP A 173 -7.15 -2.31 0.72
C ASP A 173 -6.23 -2.61 1.92
N ILE A 174 -6.11 -3.88 2.30
CA ILE A 174 -5.19 -4.33 3.34
C ILE A 174 -3.75 -4.10 2.88
N GLU A 175 -3.38 -4.48 1.65
CA GLU A 175 -2.04 -4.23 1.10
C GLU A 175 -1.71 -2.74 1.02
N ALA A 176 -2.67 -1.91 0.62
CA ALA A 176 -2.53 -0.46 0.63
C ALA A 176 -2.31 0.09 2.05
N ALA A 177 -3.03 -0.44 3.05
CA ALA A 177 -2.87 -0.02 4.44
C ALA A 177 -1.54 -0.49 5.05
N LYS A 178 -1.10 -1.73 4.76
CA LYS A 178 0.25 -2.22 5.11
C LYS A 178 1.33 -1.29 4.55
N TYR A 179 1.17 -0.88 3.30
CA TYR A 179 2.10 0.04 2.66
C TYR A 179 2.11 1.43 3.32
N MET A 180 0.95 1.96 3.75
CA MET A 180 0.93 3.22 4.50
C MET A 180 1.76 3.16 5.79
N LEU A 181 1.80 2.00 6.46
CA LEU A 181 2.68 1.79 7.63
C LEU A 181 4.17 1.77 7.25
N GLU A 182 4.52 1.17 6.11
CA GLU A 182 5.90 1.20 5.59
C GLU A 182 6.34 2.62 5.24
N LEU A 183 5.46 3.42 4.62
CA LEU A 183 5.70 4.83 4.34
C LEU A 183 5.86 5.66 5.62
N GLU A 184 5.04 5.41 6.64
CA GLU A 184 5.21 6.02 7.97
C GLU A 184 6.59 5.68 8.54
N PHE A 185 6.99 4.42 8.49
CA PHE A 185 8.27 3.98 8.99
C PHE A 185 9.45 4.62 8.24
N THR A 186 9.41 4.62 6.90
CA THR A 186 10.40 5.31 6.06
C THR A 186 10.50 6.79 6.42
N LYS A 187 9.37 7.47 6.64
CA LYS A 187 9.36 8.86 7.10
C LYS A 187 10.05 9.03 8.46
N LYS A 188 9.81 8.15 9.43
CA LYS A 188 10.49 8.20 10.74
C LYS A 188 12.00 8.05 10.59
N ILE A 189 12.48 7.14 9.72
CA ILE A 189 13.91 7.00 9.44
C ILE A 189 14.48 8.30 8.87
N LEU A 190 13.81 8.93 7.90
CA LEU A 190 14.26 10.20 7.34
C LEU A 190 14.30 11.33 8.38
N GLN A 191 13.34 11.37 9.31
CA GLN A 191 13.32 12.33 10.41
C GLN A 191 14.50 12.15 11.37
N VAL A 192 14.81 10.90 11.74
CA VAL A 192 16.00 10.58 12.55
C VAL A 192 17.28 10.99 11.83
N LYS A 193 17.39 10.68 10.53
CA LYS A 193 18.54 11.06 9.71
C LYS A 193 18.73 12.57 9.63
N GLU A 194 17.65 13.32 9.45
CA GLU A 194 17.72 14.79 9.42
C GLU A 194 18.21 15.35 10.77
N LEU A 195 17.68 14.87 11.90
CA LEU A 195 18.17 15.26 13.23
C LEU A 195 19.64 14.89 13.44
N ALA A 196 20.04 13.71 12.97
CA ALA A 196 21.42 13.26 13.09
C ALA A 196 22.39 14.13 12.28
N LYS A 197 21.98 14.56 11.08
CA LYS A 197 22.73 15.49 10.24
C LYS A 197 22.91 16.84 10.94
N GLN A 198 21.85 17.37 11.57
CA GLN A 198 21.92 18.64 12.30
C GLN A 198 22.84 18.57 13.52
N GLN A 199 22.89 17.42 14.20
CA GLN A 199 23.69 17.21 15.42
C GLN A 199 25.12 16.70 15.14
N GLY A 200 25.39 16.20 13.93
CA GLY A 200 26.64 15.53 13.57
C GLY A 200 26.84 14.15 14.21
N LYS A 201 25.83 13.63 14.91
CA LYS A 201 25.79 12.30 15.54
C LYS A 201 24.36 11.78 15.58
N TRP A 202 24.16 10.49 15.80
CA TRP A 202 22.81 9.97 16.09
C TRP A 202 22.25 10.63 17.36
N PRO A 203 20.97 11.07 17.35
CA PRO A 203 20.39 11.73 18.50
C PRO A 203 20.24 10.78 19.68
N ASP A 204 20.44 11.25 20.91
CA ASP A 204 20.33 10.38 22.10
C ASP A 204 18.86 9.97 22.38
N SER A 205 17.89 10.67 21.79
CA SER A 205 16.45 10.35 21.85
C SER A 205 15.72 10.85 20.60
N PHE A 206 14.58 10.24 20.28
CA PHE A 206 13.74 10.62 19.14
C PHE A 206 12.27 10.74 19.58
N PRO A 207 11.62 11.92 19.42
CA PRO A 207 10.23 12.11 19.83
C PRO A 207 9.23 11.53 18.83
N ASN A 208 7.94 11.50 19.22
CA ASN A 208 6.80 11.09 18.38
C ASN A 208 6.95 9.65 17.84
N LEU A 209 7.16 8.70 18.75
CA LEU A 209 7.32 7.29 18.41
C LEU A 209 6.00 6.55 18.22
N ASP A 210 4.85 7.19 18.42
CA ASP A 210 3.55 6.56 18.19
C ASP A 210 3.33 6.27 16.69
N SER A 211 2.71 5.12 16.37
CA SER A 211 2.27 4.81 15.01
C SER A 211 0.84 5.29 14.78
N LYS A 212 0.63 6.04 13.70
CA LYS A 212 -0.70 6.46 13.26
C LYS A 212 -1.48 5.30 12.63
N PHE A 213 -0.81 4.41 11.91
CA PHE A 213 -1.47 3.32 11.20
C PHE A 213 -1.66 2.07 12.08
N CYS A 214 -0.99 2.02 13.22
CA CYS A 214 -1.14 0.98 14.23
C CYS A 214 -1.27 1.59 15.63
N PRO A 215 -2.49 2.00 16.05
CA PRO A 215 -2.72 2.80 17.27
C PRO A 215 -2.24 2.15 18.58
N ASP A 216 -2.14 0.82 18.62
CA ASP A 216 -1.68 0.06 19.79
C ASP A 216 -0.20 -0.32 19.71
N ARG A 217 0.56 0.36 18.85
CA ARG A 217 1.98 0.11 18.58
C ARG A 217 2.76 1.39 18.63
N GLN A 218 4.04 1.26 18.99
CA GLN A 218 4.99 2.35 18.98
C GLN A 218 6.30 1.89 18.36
N TYR A 219 7.02 2.85 17.78
CA TYR A 219 8.38 2.67 17.35
C TYR A 219 9.31 2.69 18.56
N ILE A 220 10.35 1.87 18.52
CA ILE A 220 11.42 1.84 19.51
C ILE A 220 12.65 2.42 18.83
N TYR A 221 13.23 3.46 19.43
CA TYR A 221 14.46 4.09 18.98
C TYR A 221 15.56 3.89 20.01
N GLN A 222 16.73 3.40 19.59
CA GLN A 222 17.87 3.16 20.46
C GLN A 222 19.19 3.42 19.71
N VAL A 223 20.22 3.83 20.45
CA VAL A 223 21.60 3.91 19.96
C VAL A 223 22.44 3.02 20.87
N SER A 224 23.08 2.00 20.31
CA SER A 224 23.95 1.09 21.06
C SER A 224 25.32 1.70 21.35
N GLU A 225 26.06 1.09 22.27
CA GLU A 225 27.38 1.57 22.71
C GLU A 225 28.41 1.65 21.56
N ASP A 226 28.25 0.84 20.52
CA ASP A 226 29.09 0.85 19.31
C ASP A 226 28.76 1.99 18.32
N GLY A 227 27.78 2.83 18.68
CA GLY A 227 27.28 3.94 17.89
C GLY A 227 26.23 3.55 16.84
N THR A 228 25.75 2.31 16.82
CA THR A 228 24.71 1.88 15.88
C THR A 228 23.34 2.36 16.32
N MET A 229 22.68 3.15 15.49
CA MET A 229 21.29 3.54 15.68
C MET A 229 20.37 2.45 15.17
N THR A 230 19.31 2.14 15.91
CA THR A 230 18.24 1.24 15.50
C THR A 230 16.89 1.91 15.74
N ILE A 231 16.00 1.77 14.75
CA ILE A 231 14.58 2.08 14.88
C ILE A 231 13.75 0.90 14.39
N SER A 232 12.77 0.47 15.16
CA SER A 232 11.89 -0.66 14.82
C SER A 232 10.48 -0.47 15.37
N LEU A 233 9.50 -1.20 14.84
CA LEU A 233 8.19 -1.31 15.48
C LEU A 233 8.26 -2.32 16.64
N ASP A 234 7.72 -1.97 17.82
CA ASP A 234 7.81 -2.75 19.06
C ASP A 234 7.36 -4.21 18.91
N LYS A 235 6.26 -4.42 18.19
CA LYS A 235 5.74 -5.74 17.83
C LYS A 235 5.42 -5.77 16.34
N GLN A 236 6.20 -6.57 15.62
CA GLN A 236 6.03 -6.77 14.19
C GLN A 236 4.67 -7.43 13.90
N PRO A 237 3.89 -6.91 12.94
CA PRO A 237 2.68 -7.57 12.47
C PRO A 237 3.01 -8.94 11.89
N GLU A 238 2.09 -9.90 11.98
CA GLU A 238 2.35 -11.25 11.47
C GLU A 238 2.69 -11.26 9.98
N TRP A 239 2.00 -10.43 9.19
CA TRP A 239 2.24 -10.30 7.75
C TRP A 239 3.60 -9.70 7.40
N ALA A 240 4.29 -9.02 8.34
CA ALA A 240 5.59 -8.42 8.07
C ALA A 240 6.72 -9.47 8.03
N LYS A 241 6.49 -10.69 8.55
CA LYS A 241 7.48 -11.78 8.54
C LYS A 241 7.83 -12.25 7.14
N ASP A 242 6.90 -12.12 6.20
CA ASP A 242 7.02 -12.62 4.83
C ASP A 242 7.42 -11.51 3.83
N ARG A 243 7.76 -10.30 4.31
CA ARG A 243 8.11 -9.16 3.46
C ARG A 243 9.60 -8.87 3.39
N ASP A 244 10.03 -8.34 2.25
CA ASP A 244 11.41 -7.93 1.97
C ASP A 244 11.82 -6.64 2.72
N LEU A 245 10.86 -5.86 3.21
CA LEU A 245 11.07 -4.62 3.95
C LEU A 245 10.71 -4.82 5.43
N PRO A 246 11.67 -5.20 6.29
CA PRO A 246 11.40 -5.29 7.71
C PRO A 246 11.07 -3.90 8.27
N LEU A 247 10.12 -3.80 9.20
CA LEU A 247 9.86 -2.57 9.98
C LEU A 247 10.91 -2.41 11.09
N THR A 248 12.17 -2.56 10.70
CA THR A 248 13.39 -2.43 11.48
C THR A 248 14.48 -1.86 10.58
N TYR A 249 15.16 -0.82 11.05
CA TYR A 249 16.24 -0.14 10.35
C TYR A 249 17.38 0.08 11.32
N SER A 250 18.60 -0.18 10.87
CA SER A 250 19.80 0.04 11.64
C SER A 250 20.88 0.70 10.80
N ASP A 251 21.57 1.67 11.36
CA ASP A 251 22.65 2.37 10.69
C ASP A 251 23.71 2.83 11.68
N ARG A 252 24.97 2.57 11.36
CA ARG A 252 26.11 2.95 12.19
C ARG A 252 26.63 4.34 11.85
N THR A 253 26.42 4.80 10.62
CA THR A 253 27.04 6.02 10.13
C THR A 253 26.02 7.15 10.09
N PRO A 254 26.13 8.17 10.94
CA PRO A 254 25.27 9.35 10.82
C PRO A 254 25.43 9.98 9.43
N PRO A 255 24.34 10.47 8.83
CA PRO A 255 24.43 11.22 7.59
C PRO A 255 25.29 12.47 7.79
N LYS A 256 26.18 12.74 6.81
CA LYS A 256 27.03 13.94 6.76
C LYS A 256 26.33 15.09 6.07
#